data_AF-A0A7J4RFJ0-F1
#
_entry.id   AF-A0A7J4RFJ0-F1
#
_cell.length_a   1.000
_cell.length_b   1.000
_cell.length_c   1.000
_cell.angle_alpha   90.00
_cell.angle_beta   90.00
_cell.angle_gamma   90.00
#
_symmetry.space_group_name_H-M   'P 1'
#
loop_
_entity.id
_entity.type
_entity.pdbx_description
1 polymer ?
#
loop_
_entity_poly.entity_id
_entity_poly.type
_entity_poly.pdbx_seq_one_letter_code
_entity_poly.pdbx_strand_id
1 'polypeptide(L)'
;LIQYLATKTELKASDSQSTHSALVLRNAELVANQIQQPLYKTSLLLLLCEQLTETQLHRAQLIHEQIDIHSIEAMGTPSARRLVAKWWEQKAMLDEKSRVLALREAILRYRSVGCPNRARSLSKRLHHI
;
A
#
# COMPACT_ATOMS: atom_id res chain seq x y z
N LEU A 1 -3.74 19.20 1.41
CA LEU A 1 -2.35 18.72 1.68
C LEU A 1 -2.14 18.44 3.17
N ILE A 2 -2.36 19.42 4.07
CA ILE A 2 -2.17 19.26 5.53
C ILE A 2 -2.95 18.07 6.08
N GLN A 3 -4.25 17.97 5.76
CA GLN A 3 -5.10 16.85 6.21
C GLN A 3 -4.56 15.49 5.77
N TYR A 4 -4.14 15.34 4.49
CA TYR A 4 -3.51 14.12 4.00
C TYR A 4 -2.25 13.74 4.80
N LEU A 5 -1.37 14.72 5.07
CA LEU A 5 -0.12 14.47 5.80
C LEU A 5 -0.39 14.07 7.25
N ALA A 6 -1.33 14.73 7.92
CA ALA A 6 -1.74 14.39 9.28
C ALA A 6 -2.30 12.96 9.34
N THR A 7 -3.31 12.65 8.52
CA THR A 7 -3.94 11.33 8.48
C THR A 7 -2.96 10.22 8.12
N LYS A 8 -2.03 10.47 7.18
CA LYS A 8 -1.00 9.50 6.81
C LYS A 8 -0.03 9.23 7.97
N THR A 9 0.26 10.24 8.78
CA THR A 9 1.16 10.12 9.93
C THR A 9 0.49 9.35 11.06
N GLU A 10 -0.76 9.70 11.38
CA GLU A 10 -1.58 8.98 12.35
C GLU A 10 -1.76 7.51 11.97
N LEU A 11 -2.08 7.23 10.69
CA LEU A 11 -2.27 5.86 10.22
C LEU A 11 -0.99 5.03 10.29
N LYS A 12 0.19 5.64 10.12
CA LYS A 12 1.48 4.94 10.31
C LYS A 12 1.81 4.68 11.77
N ALA A 13 1.37 5.55 12.67
CA ALA A 13 1.64 5.46 14.10
C ALA A 13 0.61 4.57 14.83
N SER A 14 -0.53 4.28 14.18
CA SER A 14 -1.59 3.44 14.75
C SER A 14 -1.09 2.03 14.99
N ASP A 15 -1.23 1.56 16.22
CA ASP A 15 -1.09 0.14 16.54
C ASP A 15 -2.43 -0.57 16.26
N SER A 16 -2.36 -1.66 15.51
CA SER A 16 -3.51 -2.47 15.07
C SER A 16 -4.36 -3.01 16.23
N GLN A 17 -3.79 -3.10 17.44
CA GLN A 17 -4.47 -3.61 18.64
C GLN A 17 -5.12 -2.52 19.51
N SER A 18 -4.89 -1.24 19.20
CA SER A 18 -5.44 -0.14 19.99
C SER A 18 -6.92 0.10 19.69
N THR A 19 -7.72 0.47 20.70
CA THR A 19 -9.13 0.89 20.52
C THR A 19 -9.27 2.11 19.60
N HIS A 20 -8.23 2.94 19.51
CA HIS A 20 -8.18 4.11 18.63
C HIS A 20 -7.94 3.76 17.15
N SER A 21 -7.46 2.55 16.85
CA SER A 21 -7.13 2.12 15.47
C SER A 21 -8.33 2.15 14.53
N ALA A 22 -9.50 1.70 14.99
CA ALA A 22 -10.71 1.67 14.18
C ALA A 22 -11.14 3.07 13.70
N LEU A 23 -11.00 4.08 14.58
CA LEU A 23 -11.29 5.48 14.25
C LEU A 23 -10.27 6.03 13.24
N VAL A 24 -8.98 5.75 13.44
CA VAL A 24 -7.92 6.19 12.51
C VAL A 24 -8.12 5.58 11.12
N LEU A 25 -8.43 4.28 11.05
CA LEU A 25 -8.73 3.58 9.81
C LEU A 25 -9.96 4.19 9.10
N ARG A 26 -11.03 4.46 9.85
CA ARG A 26 -12.24 5.07 9.29
C ARG A 26 -11.98 6.48 8.78
N ASN A 27 -11.26 7.30 9.54
CA ASN A 27 -10.88 8.65 9.14
C ASN A 27 -10.00 8.64 7.87
N ALA A 28 -9.05 7.71 7.78
CA ALA A 28 -8.21 7.55 6.61
C ALA A 28 -9.01 7.18 5.34
N GLU A 29 -10.02 6.32 5.45
CA GLU A 29 -10.93 6.02 4.33
C GLU A 29 -11.73 7.25 3.89
N LEU A 30 -12.29 7.99 4.84
CA LEU A 30 -13.05 9.22 4.54
C LEU A 30 -12.18 10.25 3.83
N VAL A 31 -10.97 10.48 4.33
CA VAL A 31 -10.00 11.40 3.72
C VAL A 31 -9.58 10.92 2.33
N ALA A 32 -9.31 9.62 2.15
CA ALA A 32 -8.97 9.07 0.84
C ALA A 32 -10.08 9.27 -0.20
N ASN A 33 -11.36 9.20 0.21
CA ASN A 33 -12.51 9.45 -0.66
C ASN A 33 -12.68 10.94 -1.05
N GLN A 34 -12.20 11.87 -0.22
CA GLN A 34 -12.28 13.31 -0.47
C GLN A 34 -11.11 13.84 -1.31
N ILE A 35 -9.97 13.13 -1.34
CA ILE A 35 -8.78 13.55 -2.07
C ILE A 35 -8.95 13.34 -3.57
N GLN A 36 -8.86 14.44 -4.33
CA GLN A 36 -8.86 14.43 -5.80
C GLN A 36 -7.49 14.05 -6.39
N GLN A 37 -6.39 14.26 -5.65
CA GLN A 37 -5.04 13.96 -6.12
C GLN A 37 -4.76 12.45 -6.10
N PRO A 38 -4.59 11.78 -7.27
CA PRO A 38 -4.62 10.32 -7.36
C PRO A 38 -3.45 9.64 -6.65
N LEU A 39 -2.26 10.25 -6.66
CA LEU A 39 -1.08 9.74 -5.95
C LEU A 39 -1.28 9.74 -4.43
N TYR A 40 -1.92 10.77 -3.89
CA TYR A 40 -2.16 10.90 -2.45
C TYR A 40 -3.25 9.93 -1.99
N LYS A 41 -4.34 9.83 -2.76
CA LYS A 41 -5.39 8.84 -2.53
C LYS A 41 -4.81 7.42 -2.54
N THR A 42 -4.10 7.04 -3.59
CA THR A 42 -3.47 5.72 -3.72
C THR A 42 -2.48 5.45 -2.58
N SER A 43 -1.68 6.45 -2.20
CA SER A 43 -0.76 6.30 -1.07
C SER A 43 -1.46 6.03 0.25
N LEU A 44 -2.64 6.60 0.50
CA LEU A 44 -3.43 6.33 1.71
C LEU A 44 -4.08 4.95 1.63
N LEU A 45 -4.70 4.60 0.51
CA LEU A 45 -5.36 3.31 0.34
C LEU A 45 -4.38 2.14 0.49
N LEU A 46 -3.16 2.25 -0.07
CA LEU A 46 -2.12 1.23 0.12
C LEU A 46 -1.62 1.13 1.56
N LEU A 47 -1.63 2.23 2.31
CA LEU A 47 -1.28 2.22 3.73
C LEU A 47 -2.42 1.62 4.57
N LEU A 48 -3.67 1.89 4.22
CA LEU A 48 -4.84 1.23 4.81
C LEU A 48 -4.79 -0.28 4.62
N CYS A 49 -4.49 -0.75 3.40
CA CYS A 49 -4.32 -2.17 3.11
C CYS A 49 -3.26 -2.80 4.04
N GLU A 50 -2.11 -2.14 4.20
CA GLU A 50 -1.02 -2.60 5.06
C GLU A 50 -1.47 -2.76 6.52
N GLN A 51 -2.24 -1.80 7.05
CA GLN A 51 -2.77 -1.86 8.43
C GLN A 51 -3.87 -2.93 8.60
N LEU A 52 -4.65 -3.19 7.56
CA LEU A 52 -5.77 -4.13 7.60
C LEU A 52 -5.36 -5.57 7.27
N THR A 53 -4.18 -5.80 6.71
CA THR A 53 -3.77 -7.12 6.19
C THR A 53 -3.82 -8.20 7.27
N GLU A 54 -3.40 -7.89 8.50
CA GLU A 54 -3.33 -8.87 9.60
C GLU A 54 -4.65 -9.04 10.36
N THR A 55 -5.52 -8.01 10.35
CA THR A 55 -6.73 -7.99 11.19
C THR A 55 -8.04 -8.14 10.39
N GLN A 56 -8.07 -7.66 9.15
CA GLN A 56 -9.27 -7.57 8.31
C GLN A 56 -8.91 -7.83 6.83
N LEU A 57 -8.33 -9.01 6.55
CA LEU A 57 -7.82 -9.39 5.23
C LEU A 57 -8.81 -9.12 4.08
N HIS A 58 -10.07 -9.53 4.23
CA HIS A 58 -11.10 -9.33 3.20
C HIS A 58 -11.34 -7.85 2.90
N ARG A 59 -11.35 -6.98 3.92
CA ARG A 59 -11.50 -5.53 3.71
C ARG A 59 -10.28 -4.95 3.01
N ALA A 60 -9.08 -5.42 3.35
CA ALA A 60 -7.85 -5.00 2.68
C ALA A 60 -7.85 -5.38 1.18
N GLN A 61 -8.34 -6.58 0.84
CA GLN A 61 -8.53 -7.03 -0.55
C GLN A 61 -9.50 -6.11 -1.31
N LEU A 62 -10.68 -5.83 -0.76
CA LEU A 62 -11.66 -4.94 -1.40
C LEU A 62 -11.09 -3.54 -1.67
N ILE A 63 -10.34 -2.98 -0.71
CA ILE A 63 -9.70 -1.67 -0.90
C ILE A 63 -8.61 -1.74 -1.97
N HIS A 64 -7.81 -2.82 -1.97
CA HIS A 64 -6.73 -3.02 -2.94
C HIS A 64 -7.25 -3.11 -4.38
N GLU A 65 -8.37 -3.82 -4.58
CA GLU A 65 -9.04 -3.98 -5.89
C GLU A 65 -9.64 -2.66 -6.42
N GLN A 66 -10.02 -1.74 -5.54
CA GLN A 66 -10.54 -0.42 -5.93
C GLN A 66 -9.45 0.54 -6.44
N ILE A 67 -8.17 0.22 -6.23
CA ILE A 67 -7.07 1.05 -6.69
C ILE A 67 -6.92 0.82 -8.20
N ASP A 68 -7.28 1.82 -9.00
CA ASP A 68 -6.94 1.86 -10.41
C ASP A 68 -5.43 2.09 -10.58
N ILE A 69 -4.68 0.99 -10.51
CA ILE A 69 -3.22 1.03 -10.54
C ILE A 69 -2.69 1.39 -11.94
N HIS A 70 -3.46 1.14 -12.99
CA HIS A 70 -3.07 1.43 -14.37
C HIS A 70 -3.01 2.94 -14.63
N SER A 71 -3.99 3.71 -14.13
CA SER A 71 -3.93 5.18 -14.24
C SER A 71 -2.76 5.76 -13.46
N ILE A 72 -2.40 5.17 -12.31
CA ILE A 72 -1.20 5.55 -11.56
C ILE A 72 0.06 5.24 -12.37
N GLU A 73 0.19 4.03 -12.93
CA GLU A 73 1.34 3.63 -13.74
C GLU A 73 1.54 4.53 -14.96
N ALA A 74 0.44 4.90 -15.63
CA ALA A 74 0.44 5.79 -16.80
C ALA A 74 1.00 7.20 -16.52
N MET A 75 0.97 7.68 -15.27
CA MET A 75 1.55 8.98 -14.91
C MET A 75 3.06 9.05 -15.13
N GLY A 76 3.77 7.91 -15.15
CA GLY A 76 5.21 7.84 -15.47
C GLY A 76 6.16 8.48 -14.46
N THR A 77 5.67 9.15 -13.42
CA THR A 77 6.51 9.83 -12.41
C THR A 77 7.21 8.84 -11.48
N PRO A 78 8.38 9.19 -10.90
CA PRO A 78 9.05 8.33 -9.91
C PRO A 78 8.16 7.99 -8.69
N SER A 79 7.32 8.94 -8.25
CA SER A 79 6.38 8.72 -7.16
C SER A 79 5.28 7.73 -7.52
N ALA A 80 4.74 7.81 -8.74
CA ALA A 80 3.79 6.82 -9.25
C ALA A 80 4.40 5.41 -9.29
N ARG A 81 5.58 5.26 -9.89
CA ARG A 81 6.27 3.95 -9.99
C ARG A 81 6.54 3.33 -8.62
N ARG A 82 6.86 4.13 -7.60
CA ARG A 82 6.99 3.66 -6.20
C ARG A 82 5.66 3.16 -5.63
N LEU A 83 4.54 3.81 -5.94
CA LEU A 83 3.22 3.34 -5.53
C LEU A 83 2.84 2.04 -6.24
N VAL A 84 3.16 1.89 -7.52
CA VAL A 84 2.97 0.63 -8.26
C VAL A 84 3.79 -0.50 -7.63
N ALA A 85 5.05 -0.25 -7.27
CA ALA A 85 5.86 -1.22 -6.53
C ALA A 85 5.21 -1.62 -5.19
N LYS A 86 4.70 -0.63 -4.44
CA LYS A 86 3.99 -0.88 -3.18
C LYS A 86 2.67 -1.64 -3.39
N TRP A 87 1.94 -1.38 -4.47
CA TRP A 87 0.71 -2.10 -4.80
C TRP A 87 0.96 -3.59 -5.04
N TRP A 88 2.03 -3.93 -5.77
CA TRP A 88 2.44 -5.33 -5.95
C TRP A 88 2.90 -5.98 -4.64
N GLU A 89 3.61 -5.22 -3.81
CA GLU A 89 4.00 -5.71 -2.48
C GLU A 89 2.77 -6.03 -1.62
N GLN A 90 1.75 -5.17 -1.62
CA GLN A 90 0.50 -5.43 -0.90
C GLN A 90 -0.24 -6.63 -1.50
N LYS A 91 -0.32 -6.74 -2.84
CA LYS A 91 -0.94 -7.89 -3.50
C LYS A 91 -0.35 -9.22 -3.04
N ALA A 92 0.97 -9.27 -2.87
CA ALA A 92 1.65 -10.45 -2.35
C ALA A 92 1.24 -10.83 -0.92
N MET A 93 0.82 -9.86 -0.10
CA MET A 93 0.34 -10.11 1.26
C MET A 93 -1.13 -10.53 1.29
N LEU A 94 -1.89 -10.16 0.26
CA LEU A 94 -3.35 -10.33 0.22
C LEU A 94 -3.78 -11.61 -0.49
N ASP A 95 -3.00 -12.10 -1.46
CA ASP A 95 -3.32 -13.29 -2.25
C ASP A 95 -2.18 -14.31 -2.23
N GLU A 96 -2.41 -15.41 -1.53
CA GLU A 96 -1.47 -16.52 -1.40
C GLU A 96 -1.16 -17.19 -2.74
N LYS A 97 -2.14 -17.27 -3.66
CA LYS A 97 -1.97 -17.95 -4.96
C LYS A 97 -1.01 -17.20 -5.87
N SER A 98 -1.08 -15.86 -5.88
CA SER A 98 -0.20 -15.02 -6.68
C SER A 98 0.99 -14.45 -5.92
N ARG A 99 1.17 -14.82 -4.63
CA ARG A 99 2.19 -14.28 -3.72
C ARG A 99 3.59 -14.22 -4.32
N VAL A 100 4.08 -15.34 -4.85
CA VAL A 100 5.44 -15.45 -5.43
C VAL A 100 5.61 -14.51 -6.62
N LEU A 101 4.63 -14.48 -7.53
CA LEU A 101 4.65 -13.61 -8.70
C LEU A 101 4.60 -12.13 -8.27
N ALA A 102 3.69 -11.79 -7.38
CA ALA A 102 3.53 -10.43 -6.88
C ALA A 102 4.78 -9.92 -6.14
N LEU A 103 5.46 -10.78 -5.37
CA LEU A 103 6.75 -10.44 -4.75
C LEU A 103 7.84 -10.17 -5.77
N ARG A 104 7.96 -11.01 -6.82
CA ARG A 104 8.94 -10.80 -7.90
C ARG A 104 8.70 -9.47 -8.61
N GLU A 105 7.45 -9.17 -8.93
CA GLU A 105 7.05 -7.89 -9.54
C GLU A 105 7.35 -6.68 -8.64
N ALA A 106 7.07 -6.80 -7.34
CA ALA A 106 7.40 -5.76 -6.37
C ALA A 106 8.93 -5.52 -6.29
N ILE A 107 9.72 -6.60 -6.18
CA ILE A 107 11.19 -6.55 -6.13
C ILE A 107 11.75 -5.86 -7.37
N LEU A 108 11.31 -6.28 -8.57
CA LEU A 108 11.74 -5.71 -9.83
C LEU A 108 11.45 -4.21 -9.89
N ARG A 109 10.21 -3.82 -9.57
CA ARG A 109 9.80 -2.41 -9.59
C ARG A 109 10.56 -1.58 -8.57
N TYR A 110 10.75 -2.06 -7.33
CA TYR A 110 11.54 -1.32 -6.33
C TYR A 110 13.00 -1.10 -6.77
N ARG A 111 13.62 -2.07 -7.46
CA ARG A 111 14.95 -1.87 -8.05
C ARG A 111 14.94 -0.78 -9.11
N SER A 112 13.94 -0.78 -10.00
CA SER A 112 13.83 0.20 -11.09
C SER A 112 13.64 1.65 -10.63
N VAL A 113 13.11 1.87 -9.42
CA VAL A 113 12.86 3.21 -8.85
C VAL A 113 13.89 3.63 -7.81
N GLY A 114 15.02 2.90 -7.69
CA GLY A 114 16.11 3.25 -6.78
C GLY A 114 15.79 2.97 -5.30
N CYS A 115 14.99 1.94 -5.01
CA CYS A 115 14.69 1.48 -3.63
C CYS A 115 15.34 0.11 -3.34
N PRO A 116 16.68 -0.03 -3.39
CA PRO A 116 17.35 -1.33 -3.30
C PRO A 116 17.18 -2.02 -1.94
N ASN A 117 17.09 -1.25 -0.85
CA ASN A 117 16.92 -1.81 0.50
C ASN A 117 15.57 -2.52 0.66
N ARG A 118 14.47 -1.94 0.14
CA ARG A 118 13.14 -2.58 0.16
C ARG A 118 13.14 -3.82 -0.73
N ALA A 119 13.71 -3.72 -1.94
CA ALA A 119 13.84 -4.88 -2.83
C ALA A 119 14.63 -6.04 -2.19
N ARG A 120 15.72 -5.74 -1.46
CA ARG A 120 16.51 -6.75 -0.74
C ARG A 120 15.71 -7.38 0.40
N SER A 121 14.97 -6.59 1.18
CA SER A 121 14.09 -7.09 2.23
C SER A 121 13.03 -8.05 1.68
N LEU A 122 12.37 -7.68 0.58
CA LEU A 122 11.40 -8.56 -0.08
C LEU A 122 12.05 -9.81 -0.69
N SER A 123 13.27 -9.69 -1.24
CA SER A 123 14.01 -10.85 -1.76
C SER A 123 14.29 -11.87 -0.65
N LYS A 124 14.67 -11.42 0.55
CA LYS A 124 14.83 -12.31 1.71
C LYS A 124 13.52 -13.01 2.06
N ARG A 125 12.40 -12.29 2.10
CA ARG A 125 11.08 -12.88 2.37
C ARG A 125 10.70 -13.93 1.33
N LEU A 126 10.99 -13.68 0.06
CA LEU A 126 10.75 -14.64 -1.02
C LEU A 126 11.51 -15.96 -0.83
N HIS A 127 12.72 -15.93 -0.26
CA HIS A 127 13.49 -17.14 0.04
C HIS A 127 12.98 -17.91 1.27
N HIS A 128 12.10 -17.31 2.08
CA HIS A 128 11.48 -17.93 3.25
C HIS A 128 10.04 -18.41 3.00
N ILE A 129 9.59 -18.32 1.75
CA ILE A 129 8.31 -18.87 1.26
C ILE A 129 8.55 -20.26 0.70
#